data_AF-A0AAD5KNR2-F1
#
_entry.id   AF-A0AAD5KNR2-F1
#
_cell.length_a   1.000
_cell.length_b   1.000
_cell.length_c   1.000
_cell.angle_alpha   90.00
_cell.angle_beta   90.00
_cell.angle_gamma   90.00
#
_symmetry.space_group_name_H-M   'P 1'
#
loop_
_entity.id
_entity.type
_entity.pdbx_description
1 polymer ?
#
loop_
_entity_poly.entity_id
_entity_poly.type
_entity_poly.pdbx_seq_one_letter_code
_entity_poly.pdbx_strand_id
1 'polypeptide(L)'
;PVPLHDRFDYIYLPCKQRRPRKEIRKLLKSCRINTSRVLDIMFPTKKVVGILLHSRYIPEANQCFRKAGINLLTTFDPLNPNNVNNTRYSTLSLPEKITKMAYELHQNRCIQALQHSDHKHLGQIAGTFLPKNWITKDEY
;
A
#
# COMPACT_ATOMS: atom_id res chain seq x y z
N PRO A 1 5.25 -5.98 21.06
CA PRO A 1 4.37 -5.56 19.95
C PRO A 1 4.37 -4.03 19.80
N VAL A 2 4.64 -3.50 18.59
CA VAL A 2 4.62 -2.04 18.35
C VAL A 2 3.19 -1.50 18.56
N PRO A 3 2.96 -0.41 19.32
CA PRO A 3 1.62 0.17 19.47
C PRO A 3 1.00 0.54 18.12
N LEU A 4 -0.31 0.37 17.93
CA LEU A 4 -0.98 0.62 16.64
C LEU A 4 -0.70 2.00 16.05
N HIS A 5 -0.56 3.01 16.92
CA HIS A 5 -0.32 4.38 16.50
C HIS A 5 1.14 4.66 16.11
N ASP A 6 2.09 3.80 16.46
CA ASP A 6 3.52 3.92 16.14
C ASP A 6 3.92 3.01 14.96
N ARG A 7 2.94 2.56 14.18
CA ARG A 7 3.15 1.72 13.00
C ARG A 7 3.06 2.54 11.71
N PHE A 8 3.42 1.91 10.61
CA PHE A 8 3.08 2.36 9.28
C PHE A 8 1.90 1.55 8.73
N ASP A 9 0.96 2.21 8.07
CA ASP A 9 -0.20 1.59 7.45
C ASP A 9 -0.35 2.05 6.00
N TYR A 10 -0.81 1.13 5.15
CA TYR A 10 -1.21 1.47 3.79
C TYR A 10 -2.60 2.11 3.80
N ILE A 11 -2.70 3.28 3.16
CA ILE A 11 -3.98 3.84 2.72
C ILE A 11 -4.12 3.66 1.22
N TYR A 12 -5.36 3.50 0.75
CA TYR A 12 -5.66 3.29 -0.65
C TYR A 12 -6.47 4.45 -1.21
N LEU A 13 -6.04 4.96 -2.36
CA LEU A 13 -6.69 6.06 -3.08
C LEU A 13 -7.12 5.60 -4.47
N PRO A 14 -8.27 6.08 -4.96
CA PRO A 14 -8.61 5.91 -6.37
C PRO A 14 -7.62 6.68 -7.24
N CYS A 15 -7.26 6.08 -8.37
CA CYS A 15 -6.38 6.68 -9.37
C CYS A 15 -6.94 6.41 -10.76
N LYS A 16 -6.94 7.41 -11.65
CA LYS A 16 -7.45 7.22 -13.02
C LYS A 16 -6.58 6.24 -13.81
N GLN A 17 -5.26 6.35 -13.66
CA GLN A 17 -4.28 5.51 -14.33
C GLN A 17 -3.00 5.47 -13.50
N ARG A 18 -2.21 4.40 -13.65
CA ARG A 18 -0.88 4.34 -13.06
C ARG A 18 -0.03 5.49 -13.57
N ARG A 19 0.63 6.20 -12.65
CA ARG A 19 1.56 7.28 -12.95
C ARG A 19 2.93 6.96 -12.33
N PRO A 20 4.03 7.49 -12.86
CA PRO A 20 5.34 7.36 -12.22
C PRO A 20 5.30 7.79 -10.75
N ARG A 21 6.03 7.10 -9.87
CA ARG A 21 6.07 7.43 -8.42
C ARG A 21 6.45 8.90 -8.16
N LYS A 22 7.33 9.47 -8.99
CA LYS A 22 7.71 10.90 -8.94
C LYS A 22 6.50 11.82 -9.15
N GLU A 23 5.60 11.50 -10.08
CA GLU A 23 4.38 12.26 -10.31
C GLU A 23 3.39 12.10 -9.16
N ILE A 24 3.23 10.90 -8.62
CA ILE A 24 2.40 10.70 -7.42
C ILE A 24 2.92 11.57 -6.27
N ARG A 25 4.24 11.60 -6.02
CA ARG A 25 4.82 12.49 -5.00
C ARG A 25 4.50 13.96 -5.28
N LYS A 26 4.55 14.42 -6.55
CA LYS A 26 4.14 15.79 -6.92
C LYS A 26 2.65 16.05 -6.62
N LEU A 27 1.76 15.11 -6.94
CA LEU A 27 0.32 15.21 -6.66
C LEU A 27 0.01 15.21 -5.16
N LEU A 28 0.74 14.41 -4.38
CA LEU A 28 0.64 14.43 -2.92
C LEU A 28 1.05 15.79 -2.37
N LYS A 29 2.16 16.34 -2.87
CA LYS A 29 2.60 17.69 -2.49
C LYS A 29 1.57 18.77 -2.84
N SER A 30 0.90 18.69 -4.00
CA SER A 30 -0.19 19.64 -4.35
C SER A 30 -1.42 19.49 -3.45
N CYS A 31 -1.66 18.29 -2.90
CA CYS A 31 -2.67 18.05 -1.87
C CYS A 31 -2.22 18.45 -0.46
N ARG A 32 -1.09 19.17 -0.33
CA ARG A 32 -0.46 19.56 0.95
C ARG A 32 -0.04 18.38 1.83
N ILE A 33 0.16 17.20 1.24
CA ILE A 33 0.75 16.06 1.93
C ILE A 33 2.27 16.24 1.98
N ASN A 34 2.85 16.06 3.15
CA ASN A 34 4.30 16.05 3.29
C ASN A 34 4.86 14.74 2.71
N THR A 35 5.50 14.84 1.55
CA THR A 35 6.10 13.70 0.85
C THR A 35 7.24 13.03 1.61
N SER A 36 7.88 13.69 2.58
CA SER A 36 8.91 13.06 3.42
C SER A 36 8.31 12.05 4.40
N ARG A 37 7.01 12.17 4.70
CA ARG A 37 6.25 11.21 5.54
C ARG A 37 5.69 10.03 4.73
N VAL A 38 5.84 10.05 3.40
CA VAL A 38 5.42 8.97 2.50
C VAL A 38 6.57 8.00 2.33
N LEU A 39 6.44 6.84 2.96
CA LEU A 39 7.48 5.83 3.00
C LEU A 39 7.53 5.04 1.68
N ASP A 40 6.38 4.52 1.25
CA ASP A 40 6.25 3.76 0.01
C ASP A 40 5.02 4.19 -0.80
N ILE A 41 5.11 3.98 -2.13
CA ILE A 41 4.02 4.15 -3.08
C ILE A 41 3.97 2.89 -3.95
N MET A 42 2.89 2.12 -3.80
CA MET A 42 2.61 0.91 -4.57
C MET A 42 1.34 1.05 -5.41
N PHE A 43 1.23 0.24 -6.45
CA PHE A 43 0.04 0.20 -7.30
C PHE A 43 -0.57 -1.20 -7.26
N PRO A 44 -1.45 -1.49 -6.28
CA PRO A 44 -2.05 -2.81 -6.16
C PRO A 44 -2.80 -3.20 -7.43
N THR A 45 -3.55 -2.25 -8.02
CA THR A 45 -4.32 -2.42 -9.26
C THR A 45 -3.97 -1.33 -10.28
N LYS A 46 -4.70 -1.29 -11.41
CA LYS A 46 -4.58 -0.21 -12.41
C LYS A 46 -5.20 1.11 -11.95
N LYS A 47 -6.21 1.04 -11.07
CA LYS A 47 -7.04 2.19 -10.64
C LYS A 47 -6.90 2.54 -9.17
N VAL A 48 -5.94 1.94 -8.47
CA VAL A 48 -5.69 2.17 -7.05
C VAL A 48 -4.22 2.40 -6.82
N VAL A 49 -3.91 3.40 -5.99
CA VAL A 49 -2.57 3.64 -5.45
C VAL A 49 -2.61 3.39 -3.95
N GLY A 50 -1.66 2.60 -3.46
CA GLY A 50 -1.40 2.38 -2.05
C GLY A 50 -0.26 3.28 -1.60
N ILE A 51 -0.43 3.97 -0.47
CA ILE A 51 0.56 4.87 0.12
C ILE A 51 0.82 4.43 1.54
N LEU A 52 2.08 4.18 1.88
CA LEU A 52 2.50 3.80 3.22
C LEU A 52 2.81 5.05 4.05
N LEU A 53 2.04 5.26 5.10
CA LEU A 53 2.14 6.42 6.00
C LEU A 53 2.20 5.98 7.46
N HIS A 54 2.86 6.76 8.30
CA HIS A 54 2.81 6.55 9.74
C HIS A 54 1.37 6.74 10.26
N SER A 55 0.89 5.86 11.12
CA SER A 55 -0.54 5.81 11.50
C SER A 55 -1.02 7.10 12.16
N ARG A 56 -0.18 7.79 12.96
CA ARG A 56 -0.49 9.14 13.50
C ARG A 56 -0.70 10.22 12.43
N TYR A 57 -0.15 10.06 11.23
CA TYR A 57 -0.27 11.04 10.14
C TYR A 57 -1.48 10.79 9.23
N ILE A 58 -2.05 9.58 9.27
CA ILE A 58 -3.19 9.21 8.42
C ILE A 58 -4.41 10.13 8.61
N PRO A 59 -4.81 10.54 9.83
CA PRO A 59 -5.94 11.45 10.02
C PRO A 59 -5.73 12.82 9.33
N GLU A 60 -4.52 13.39 9.47
CA GLU A 60 -4.14 14.65 8.84
C GLU A 60 -4.15 14.51 7.31
N ALA A 61 -3.53 13.44 6.79
CA ALA A 61 -3.51 13.15 5.37
C ALA A 61 -4.92 12.95 4.78
N ASN A 62 -5.80 12.23 5.49
CA ASN A 62 -7.19 12.04 5.09
C ASN A 62 -7.96 13.36 5.01
N GLN A 63 -7.74 14.28 5.96
CA GLN A 63 -8.35 15.61 5.90
C GLN A 63 -7.90 16.40 4.66
N CYS A 64 -6.60 16.33 4.33
CA CYS A 64 -6.06 16.92 3.10
C CYS A 64 -6.66 16.32 1.83
N PHE A 65 -6.78 14.99 1.75
CA PHE A 65 -7.42 14.32 0.61
C PHE A 65 -8.89 14.72 0.45
N ARG A 66 -9.66 14.74 1.55
CA ARG A 66 -11.06 15.18 1.52
C ARG A 66 -11.22 16.61 1.03
N LYS A 67 -10.34 17.53 1.47
CA LYS A 67 -10.31 18.92 0.97
C LYS A 67 -10.02 19.00 -0.54
N ALA A 68 -9.29 18.02 -1.08
CA ALA A 68 -9.04 17.88 -2.52
C ALA A 68 -10.13 17.10 -3.27
N GLY A 69 -11.22 16.70 -2.60
CA GLY A 69 -12.30 15.89 -3.19
C GLY A 69 -11.95 14.41 -3.39
N ILE A 70 -10.91 13.92 -2.72
CA ILE A 70 -10.44 12.53 -2.83
C ILE A 70 -10.85 11.76 -1.58
N ASN A 71 -11.60 10.67 -1.78
CA ASN A 71 -12.00 9.77 -0.71
C ASN A 71 -11.07 8.55 -0.66
N LEU A 72 -10.67 8.15 0.55
CA LEU A 72 -9.94 6.90 0.78
C LEU A 72 -10.83 5.69 0.45
N LEU A 73 -10.24 4.64 -0.10
CA LEU A 73 -10.91 3.35 -0.29
C LEU A 73 -10.75 2.50 0.97
N THR A 74 -11.65 2.71 1.94
CA THR A 74 -11.59 2.05 3.26
C THR A 74 -11.90 0.56 3.22
N THR A 75 -12.63 0.09 2.21
CA THR A 75 -13.00 -1.32 2.00
C THR A 75 -12.11 -2.03 1.00
N PHE A 76 -11.05 -1.36 0.51
CA PHE A 76 -10.14 -1.98 -0.46
C PHE A 76 -9.28 -3.04 0.21
N ASP A 77 -9.37 -4.26 -0.30
CA ASP A 77 -8.52 -5.37 0.10
C ASP A 77 -7.47 -5.66 -0.98
N PRO A 78 -6.16 -5.47 -0.71
CA PRO A 78 -5.10 -5.75 -1.67
C PRO A 78 -4.98 -7.25 -2.03
N LEU A 79 -5.48 -8.15 -1.18
CA LEU A 79 -5.48 -9.59 -1.40
C LEU A 79 -6.72 -10.07 -2.16
N ASN A 80 -7.69 -9.19 -2.43
CA ASN A 80 -8.88 -9.58 -3.16
C ASN A 80 -8.52 -9.99 -4.60
N PRO A 81 -8.91 -11.19 -5.05
CA PRO A 81 -8.56 -11.71 -6.37
C PRO A 81 -9.01 -10.84 -7.54
N ASN A 82 -10.15 -10.16 -7.41
CA ASN A 82 -10.72 -9.33 -8.46
C ASN A 82 -9.84 -8.10 -8.76
N ASN A 83 -8.90 -7.79 -7.88
CA ASN A 83 -7.97 -6.68 -8.03
C ASN A 83 -6.76 -7.06 -8.92
N VAL A 84 -6.51 -8.35 -9.17
CA VAL A 84 -5.36 -8.85 -9.96
C VAL A 84 -5.72 -8.96 -11.44
N ASN A 85 -5.54 -7.86 -12.17
CA ASN A 85 -5.71 -7.83 -13.63
C ASN A 85 -4.38 -8.06 -14.37
N ASN A 86 -3.82 -9.27 -14.28
CA ASN A 86 -2.58 -9.64 -14.99
C ASN A 86 -2.88 -10.62 -16.13
N THR A 87 -2.65 -10.16 -17.37
CA THR A 87 -2.91 -10.92 -18.60
C THR A 87 -2.08 -12.20 -18.71
N ARG A 88 -0.93 -12.28 -18.03
CA ARG A 88 -0.08 -13.49 -17.99
C ARG A 88 -0.76 -14.70 -17.37
N TYR A 89 -1.86 -14.49 -16.67
CA TYR A 89 -2.54 -15.52 -15.89
C TYR A 89 -4.01 -15.64 -16.27
N SER A 90 -4.39 -15.21 -17.48
CA SER A 90 -5.76 -15.36 -17.99
C SER A 90 -6.23 -16.83 -17.99
N THR A 91 -5.29 -17.78 -18.11
CA THR A 91 -5.54 -19.22 -18.28
C THR A 91 -5.67 -20.04 -16.98
N LEU A 92 -5.30 -19.52 -15.81
CA LEU A 92 -5.40 -20.30 -14.55
C LEU A 92 -6.83 -20.42 -14.02
N SER A 93 -7.05 -21.38 -13.11
CA SER A 93 -8.33 -21.53 -12.40
C SER A 93 -8.56 -20.36 -11.43
N LEU A 94 -9.83 -20.00 -11.16
CA LEU A 94 -10.17 -18.93 -10.22
C LEU A 94 -9.50 -19.12 -8.84
N PRO A 95 -9.56 -20.32 -8.20
CA PRO A 95 -8.98 -20.56 -6.87
C PRO A 95 -7.46 -20.37 -6.82
N GLU A 96 -6.74 -20.83 -7.84
CA GLU A 96 -5.28 -20.73 -7.88
C GLU A 96 -4.81 -19.30 -8.15
N LYS A 97 -5.56 -18.53 -8.97
CA LYS A 97 -5.35 -17.09 -9.10
C LYS A 97 -5.58 -16.37 -7.77
N ILE A 98 -6.58 -16.79 -7.02
CA ILE A 98 -6.95 -16.18 -5.73
C ILE A 98 -5.80 -16.33 -4.72
N THR A 99 -5.39 -17.56 -4.43
CA THR A 99 -4.56 -17.83 -3.25
C THR A 99 -3.09 -17.53 -3.48
N LYS A 100 -2.53 -17.90 -4.63
CA LYS A 100 -1.09 -17.70 -4.88
C LYS A 100 -0.79 -16.32 -5.47
N MET A 101 -1.59 -15.82 -6.42
CA MET A 101 -1.19 -14.61 -7.16
C MET A 101 -1.41 -13.31 -6.41
N ALA A 102 -2.60 -13.12 -5.84
CA ALA A 102 -2.88 -11.89 -5.10
C ALA A 102 -1.93 -11.78 -3.90
N TYR A 103 -1.70 -12.90 -3.23
CA TYR A 103 -0.77 -13.02 -2.12
C TYR A 103 0.68 -12.77 -2.54
N GLU A 104 1.26 -13.55 -3.45
CA GLU A 104 2.66 -13.39 -3.87
C GLU A 104 2.94 -12.00 -4.44
N LEU A 105 2.03 -11.44 -5.26
CA LEU A 105 2.20 -10.09 -5.79
C LEU A 105 2.14 -9.02 -4.70
N HIS A 106 1.27 -9.19 -3.70
CA HIS A 106 1.18 -8.26 -2.59
C HIS A 106 2.41 -8.38 -1.68
N GLN A 107 2.78 -9.60 -1.32
CA GLN A 107 3.93 -9.93 -0.50
C GLN A 107 5.22 -9.39 -1.12
N ASN A 108 5.46 -9.61 -2.42
CA ASN A 108 6.61 -9.04 -3.13
C ASN A 108 6.67 -7.50 -3.02
N ARG A 109 5.52 -6.81 -3.08
CA ARG A 109 5.47 -5.35 -2.90
C ARG A 109 5.77 -4.95 -1.45
N CYS A 110 5.28 -5.70 -0.48
CA CYS A 110 5.57 -5.49 0.93
C CYS A 110 7.06 -5.70 1.25
N ILE A 111 7.67 -6.76 0.72
CA ILE A 111 9.11 -7.03 0.83
C ILE A 111 9.92 -5.89 0.19
N GLN A 112 9.54 -5.46 -1.02
CA GLN A 112 10.18 -4.31 -1.65
C GLN A 112 10.04 -3.03 -0.83
N ALA A 113 8.88 -2.80 -0.19
CA ALA A 113 8.70 -1.64 0.68
C ALA A 113 9.63 -1.70 1.90
N LEU A 114 9.83 -2.89 2.48
CA LEU A 114 10.78 -3.09 3.57
C LEU A 114 12.24 -2.86 3.11
N GLN A 115 12.65 -3.48 2.00
CA GLN A 115 14.02 -3.36 1.47
C GLN A 115 14.43 -1.92 1.14
N HIS A 116 13.48 -1.09 0.69
CA HIS A 116 13.74 0.31 0.38
C HIS A 116 13.53 1.27 1.57
N SER A 117 13.11 0.76 2.73
CA SER A 117 12.89 1.56 3.93
C SER A 117 14.13 1.60 4.81
N ASP A 118 14.33 2.72 5.51
CA ASP A 118 15.39 2.82 6.52
C ASP A 118 15.22 1.77 7.63
N HIS A 119 16.33 1.18 8.10
CA HIS A 119 16.35 0.18 9.17
C HIS A 119 15.55 0.58 10.41
N LYS A 120 15.55 1.87 10.78
CA LYS A 120 14.81 2.41 11.93
C LYS A 120 13.28 2.26 11.82
N HIS A 121 12.73 2.15 10.61
CA HIS A 121 11.29 2.02 10.39
C HIS A 121 10.84 0.56 10.20
N LEU A 122 11.77 -0.38 9.98
CA LEU A 122 11.43 -1.77 9.67
C LEU A 122 10.52 -2.42 10.72
N GLY A 123 10.84 -2.24 12.01
CA GLY A 123 10.00 -2.78 13.09
C GLY A 123 8.58 -2.20 13.12
N GLN A 124 8.42 -0.92 12.75
CA GLN A 124 7.11 -0.25 12.71
C GLN A 124 6.27 -0.71 11.51
N ILE A 125 6.91 -0.98 10.37
CA ILE A 125 6.26 -1.51 9.16
C ILE A 125 5.87 -2.98 9.37
N ALA A 126 6.81 -3.80 9.86
CA ALA A 126 6.58 -5.21 10.15
C ALA A 126 5.50 -5.42 11.22
N GLY A 127 5.40 -4.49 12.18
CA GLY A 127 4.30 -4.45 13.15
C GLY A 127 2.91 -4.39 12.51
N THR A 128 2.79 -3.93 11.26
CA THR A 128 1.54 -3.96 10.48
C THR A 128 1.48 -5.16 9.55
N PHE A 129 2.59 -5.51 8.89
CA PHE A 129 2.58 -6.51 7.83
C PHE A 129 2.46 -7.94 8.37
N LEU A 130 3.15 -8.26 9.47
CA LEU A 130 3.12 -9.60 10.07
C LEU A 130 1.71 -9.98 10.58
N PRO A 131 0.98 -9.13 11.35
CA PRO A 131 -0.36 -9.49 11.81
C PRO A 131 -1.40 -9.60 10.69
N LYS A 132 -1.17 -8.93 9.55
CA LYS A 132 -2.03 -9.00 8.36
C LYS A 132 -1.66 -10.18 7.44
N ASN A 133 -0.67 -10.99 7.82
CA ASN A 133 -0.09 -12.05 6.99
C ASN A 133 0.33 -11.53 5.61
N TRP A 134 0.88 -10.32 5.53
CA TRP A 134 1.39 -9.79 4.24
C TRP A 134 2.83 -10.22 3.96
N ILE A 135 3.56 -10.61 5.00
CA ILE A 135 4.92 -11.14 4.97
C ILE A 135 5.05 -12.22 6.06
N THR A 136 6.07 -13.06 5.95
CA THR A 136 6.47 -14.01 7.01
C THR A 136 7.61 -13.45 7.87
N LYS A 137 7.95 -14.13 8.97
CA LYS A 137 9.11 -13.76 9.81
C LYS A 137 10.45 -13.97 9.09
N ASP A 138 10.51 -14.92 8.15
CA ASP A 138 11.72 -15.22 7.40
C ASP A 138 12.04 -14.15 6.34
N GLU A 139 11.02 -13.36 5.97
CA GLU A 139 11.10 -12.26 5.00
C GLU A 139 11.36 -10.89 5.66
N TYR A 140 11.36 -10.84 7.00
CA TYR A 140 11.56 -9.63 7.82
C TYR A 140 12.98 -9.53 8.36
#